data_AF-A0A946S7C2-F1
#
_entry.id   AF-A0A946S7C2-F1
#
_cell.length_a   1.000
_cell.length_b   1.000
_cell.length_c   1.000
_cell.angle_alpha   90.00
_cell.angle_beta   90.00
_cell.angle_gamma   90.00
#
_symmetry.space_group_name_H-M   'P 1'
#
loop_
_entity.id
_entity.type
_entity.pdbx_description
1 polymer ?
#
loop_
_entity_poly.entity_id
_entity_poly.type
_entity_poly.pdbx_seq_one_letter_code
_entity_poly.pdbx_strand_id
1 'polypeptide(L)' 'LSEIVKIGARDTATIRLHVTTREGAIAEILKNDVFNFLKGEEVPFSASGIVSGKSWGVKIEVPLEHSQNISLRN' A
#
# COMPACT_ATOMS: atom_id res chain seq x y z
N LEU A 1 7.02 11.61 0.03
CA LEU A 1 7.22 12.28 1.32
C LEU A 1 6.99 11.25 2.41
N SER A 2 7.97 10.99 3.28
CA SER A 2 7.80 10.13 4.44
C SER A 2 7.17 10.94 5.57
N GLU A 3 6.00 10.54 6.05
CA GLU A 3 5.36 11.16 7.21
C GLU A 3 6.01 10.66 8.50
N ILE A 4 6.42 11.58 9.39
CA ILE A 4 7.01 11.25 10.68
C ILE A 4 5.95 11.47 11.76
N VAL A 5 5.52 10.37 12.40
CA VAL A 5 4.56 10.40 13.51
C VAL A 5 5.30 10.20 14.83
N LYS A 6 5.09 11.08 15.80
CA LYS A 6 5.62 10.93 17.18
C LYS A 6 4.59 10.19 18.02
N ILE A 7 5.01 9.11 18.69
CA ILE A 7 4.15 8.25 19.52
C ILE A 7 4.77 8.14 20.92
N GLY A 8 4.00 8.40 21.97
CA GLY A 8 4.43 8.19 23.35
C GLY A 8 4.49 6.72 23.76
N ALA A 9 5.15 6.40 24.87
CA ALA A 9 5.42 5.01 25.30
C ALA A 9 4.17 4.14 25.59
N ARG A 10 2.99 4.74 25.64
CA ARG A 10 1.70 4.07 25.87
C ARG A 10 0.63 4.46 24.86
N ASP A 11 0.99 5.23 23.85
CA ASP A 11 0.04 5.70 22.86
C ASP A 11 -0.13 4.66 21.76
N THR A 12 -1.32 4.61 21.18
CA THR A 12 -1.57 3.92 19.92
C THR A 12 -1.85 4.97 18.86
N ALA A 13 -1.21 4.86 17.71
CA ALA A 13 -1.47 5.73 16.57
C ALA A 13 -1.86 4.89 15.35
N THR A 14 -2.88 5.35 14.63
CA THR A 14 -3.26 4.78 13.34
C THR A 14 -2.58 5.58 12.23
N ILE A 15 -1.68 4.93 11.49
CA ILE A 15 -1.00 5.54 10.34
C ILE A 15 -1.72 5.12 9.07
N ARG A 16 -2.16 6.08 8.26
CA ARG A 16 -2.74 5.82 6.94
C ARG A 16 -1.66 5.95 5.87
N LEU A 17 -1.39 4.88 5.16
CA LEU A 17 -0.46 4.87 4.05
C LEU A 17 -1.23 5.07 2.74
N HIS A 18 -1.00 6.20 2.07
CA HIS A 18 -1.52 6.43 0.74
C HIS A 18 -0.53 5.90 -0.30
N VAL A 19 -0.95 4.89 -1.04
CA VAL A 19 -0.18 4.32 -2.14
C VAL A 19 -0.73 4.85 -3.45
N THR A 20 0.14 5.45 -4.26
CA THR A 20 -0.21 5.96 -5.59
C THR A 20 0.63 5.22 -6.62
N THR A 21 -0.01 4.66 -7.64
CA THR A 21 0.68 4.07 -8.79
C THR A 21 1.17 5.19 -9.72
N ARG A 22 2.21 4.91 -10.52
CA ARG A 22 2.56 5.81 -11.62
C ARG A 22 1.40 5.90 -12.61
N GLU A 23 1.28 7.04 -13.26
CA GLU A 23 0.29 7.22 -14.33
C GLU A 23 0.48 6.15 -15.41
N GLY A 24 -0.61 5.53 -15.85
CA GLY A 24 -0.60 4.48 -16.85
C GLY A 24 -0.20 3.08 -16.37
N ALA A 25 0.37 2.92 -15.16
CA ALA A 25 0.82 1.61 -14.67
C ALA A 25 -0.34 0.61 -14.52
N ILE A 26 -1.50 1.07 -14.06
CA ILE A 26 -2.71 0.23 -13.98
C ILE A 26 -3.15 -0.16 -15.40
N ALA A 27 -3.19 0.79 -16.33
CA ALA A 27 -3.57 0.51 -17.71
C ALA A 27 -2.62 -0.50 -18.40
N GLU A 28 -1.33 -0.45 -18.09
CA GLU A 28 -0.33 -1.40 -18.60
C GLU A 28 -0.57 -2.83 -18.08
N ILE A 29 -0.89 -2.98 -16.79
CA ILE A 29 -1.28 -4.28 -16.21
C ILE A 29 -2.55 -4.79 -16.91
N LEU A 30 -3.54 -3.92 -17.08
CA LEU A 30 -4.81 -4.28 -17.70
C LEU A 30 -4.70 -4.63 -19.17
N LYS A 31 -3.69 -4.12 -19.92
CA LYS A 31 -3.51 -4.48 -21.34
C LYS A 31 -3.36 -5.98 -21.55
N ASN A 32 -2.76 -6.68 -20.59
CA ASN A 32 -2.58 -8.12 -20.66
C ASN A 32 -3.84 -8.90 -20.25
N ASP A 33 -4.83 -8.21 -19.65
CA ASP A 33 -6.02 -8.81 -19.05
C ASP A 33 -7.32 -8.04 -19.39
N VAL A 34 -7.35 -7.35 -20.53
CA VAL A 34 -8.45 -6.45 -20.93
C VAL A 34 -9.80 -7.17 -20.94
N PHE A 35 -9.84 -8.41 -21.41
CA PHE A 35 -11.08 -9.18 -21.46
C PHE A 35 -11.63 -9.51 -20.07
N ASN A 36 -10.75 -9.82 -19.12
CA ASN A 36 -11.13 -10.13 -17.75
C ASN A 36 -11.60 -8.86 -17.03
N PHE A 37 -10.89 -7.75 -17.25
CA PHE A 37 -11.34 -6.42 -16.82
C PHE A 37 -12.74 -6.05 -17.37
N LEU A 38 -12.99 -6.25 -18.67
CA LEU A 38 -14.31 -5.95 -19.28
C LEU A 38 -15.45 -6.80 -18.71
N LYS A 39 -15.16 -8.01 -18.23
CA LYS A 39 -16.13 -8.86 -17.54
C LYS A 39 -16.37 -8.42 -16.09
N GLY A 40 -15.63 -7.43 -15.60
CA GLY A 40 -15.68 -6.98 -14.22
C GLY A 40 -14.98 -7.92 -13.25
N GLU A 41 -13.98 -8.68 -13.72
CA GLU A 41 -13.15 -9.49 -12.83
C GLU A 41 -12.31 -8.60 -11.92
N GLU A 42 -12.08 -9.08 -10.70
CA GLU A 42 -11.29 -8.36 -9.72
C GLU A 42 -9.80 -8.44 -10.08
N VAL A 43 -9.08 -7.34 -9.84
CA VAL A 43 -7.63 -7.27 -10.10
C VAL A 43 -6.89 -7.45 -8.78
N PRO A 44 -5.92 -8.39 -8.70
CA PRO A 44 -5.11 -8.53 -7.50
C PRO A 44 -4.24 -7.28 -7.33
N PHE A 45 -4.33 -6.66 -6.16
CA PHE A 45 -3.50 -5.55 -5.75
C PHE A 45 -2.68 -5.95 -4.53
N SER A 46 -1.39 -5.63 -4.55
CA SER A 46 -0.50 -5.83 -3.41
C SER A 46 0.37 -4.60 -3.18
N ALA A 47 0.52 -4.20 -1.92
CA ALA A 47 1.42 -3.17 -1.48
C ALA A 47 2.33 -3.71 -0.38
N SER A 48 3.63 -3.45 -0.49
CA SER A 48 4.63 -3.81 0.52
C SER A 48 5.43 -2.57 0.92
N GLY A 49 5.82 -2.48 2.18
CA GLY A 49 6.63 -1.37 2.69
C GLY A 49 7.31 -1.71 4.01
N ILE A 50 8.05 -0.75 4.54
CA ILE A 50 8.73 -0.88 5.84
C ILE A 50 8.34 0.33 6.69
N VAL A 51 7.83 0.08 7.89
CA VAL A 51 7.71 1.10 8.93
C VAL A 51 8.99 1.08 9.76
N SER A 52 9.70 2.20 9.76
CA SER A 52 10.90 2.40 10.59
C SER A 52 10.56 3.23 11.82
N GLY A 53 10.80 2.67 13.01
CA GLY A 53 10.78 3.38 14.28
C GLY A 53 12.19 3.66 14.79
N LYS A 54 12.39 4.77 15.51
CA LYS A 54 13.63 5.05 16.23
C LYS A 54 13.33 5.52 17.65
N SER A 55 13.91 4.86 18.64
CA SER A 55 13.75 5.20 20.05
C SER A 55 15.04 4.94 20.80
N TRP A 56 15.49 5.88 21.63
CA TRP A 56 16.70 5.74 22.47
C TRP A 56 17.95 5.25 21.71
N GLY A 57 18.12 5.67 20.45
CA GLY A 57 19.25 5.25 19.60
C GLY A 57 19.07 3.92 18.87
N VAL A 58 18.04 3.14 19.21
CA VAL A 58 17.71 1.87 18.55
C VAL A 58 16.75 2.12 17.38
N LYS A 59 17.05 1.53 16.21
CA LYS A 59 16.16 1.51 15.04
C LYS A 59 15.44 0.16 14.98
N ILE A 60 14.14 0.19 14.76
CA ILE A 60 13.30 -0.99 14.54
C ILE A 60 12.66 -0.85 13.16
N GLU A 61 12.72 -1.90 12.36
CA GLU A 61 12.08 -1.98 11.06
C GLU A 61 11.03 -3.08 11.08
N VAL A 62 9.80 -2.74 10.73
CA VAL A 62 8.69 -3.68 10.66
C VAL A 62 8.21 -3.72 9.21
N PRO A 63 8.34 -4.86 8.52
CA PRO A 63 7.78 -5.01 7.18
C PRO A 63 6.25 -5.01 7.27
N LEU A 64 5.62 -4.37 6.30
CA LEU A 64 4.18 -4.39 6.09
C LEU A 64 3.90 -4.93 4.70
N GLU A 65 2.99 -5.91 4.64
CA GLU A 65 2.45 -6.45 3.41
C GLU A 65 0.94 -6.36 3.47
N HIS A 66 0.34 -5.91 2.37
CA HIS A 66 -1.10 -5.89 2.19
C HIS A 66 -1.42 -6.39 0.80
N SER A 67 -2.35 -7.33 0.69
CA SER A 67 -2.87 -7.80 -0.59
C SER A 67 -4.38 -7.89 -0.51
N GLN A 68 -5.04 -7.42 -1.56
CA GLN A 68 -6.48 -7.46 -1.72
C GLN A 68 -6.82 -7.50 -3.21
N ASN A 69 -7.96 -8.07 -3.55
CA ASN A 69 -8.53 -7.93 -4.87
C ASN A 69 -9.32 -6.60 -4.94
N ILE A 70 -9.09 -5.80 -5.98
CA ILE A 70 -9.81 -4.55 -6.20
C ILE A 70 -10.73 -4.69 -7.41
N SER A 71 -11.99 -4.28 -7.23
CA SER A 71 -12.88 -4.04 -8.37
C SER A 71 -12.56 -2.67 -8.96
N LEU A 72 -12.31 -2.63 -10.26
CA LEU A 72 -12.10 -1.39 -11.01
C LEU A 72 -13.39 -0.88 -11.67
N ARG A 73 -14.52 -1.54 -11.38
CA ARG A 73 -15.84 -1.13 -11.83
C ARG A 73 -16.43 -0.18 -10.78
N ASN A 74 -16.72 1.05 -11.21
CA ASN A 74 -17.42 2.06 -10.40
C ASN A 74 -18.81 1.60 -9.97
#